data_AF-A0A935GDM3-F1
#
_entry.id   AF-A0A935GDM3-F1
#
_cell.length_a   1.000
_cell.length_b   1.000
_cell.length_c   1.000
_cell.angle_alpha   90.00
_cell.angle_beta   90.00
_cell.angle_gamma   90.00
#
_symmetry.space_group_name_H-M   'P 1'
#
loop_
_entity.id
_entity.type
_entity.pdbx_description
1 polymer ?
#
loop_
_entity_poly.entity_id
_entity_poly.type
_entity_poly.pdbx_seq_one_letter_code
_entity_poly.pdbx_strand_id
1 'polypeptide(L)'
;MKYILYPFAFIFYLIQKIRKFLYSIKICKRYIPPITTINIGNLSFGGNGKTPHTIYTARLLLNNNYKVSILLRGYKRKTRGFIEVNDDASVIDVGD
;
A
#
# COMPACT_ATOMS: atom_id res chain seq x y z
N MET A 1 -30.07 7.50 -4.17
CA MET A 1 -28.93 8.04 -3.38
C MET A 1 -27.57 8.03 -4.09
N LYS A 2 -27.24 7.05 -4.97
CA LYS A 2 -25.92 7.03 -5.67
C LYS A 2 -25.65 8.25 -6.57
N TYR A 3 -26.67 8.84 -7.17
CA TYR A 3 -26.53 9.98 -8.10
C TYR A 3 -25.92 11.24 -7.46
N ILE A 4 -26.11 11.44 -6.15
CA ILE A 4 -25.56 12.59 -5.41
C ILE A 4 -24.03 12.55 -5.33
N LEU A 5 -23.43 11.35 -5.34
CA LEU A 5 -21.97 11.20 -5.25
C LEU A 5 -21.26 11.29 -6.61
N TYR A 6 -21.97 11.32 -7.73
CA TYR A 6 -21.37 11.45 -9.06
C TYR A 6 -20.47 12.69 -9.24
N PRO A 7 -20.87 13.91 -8.83
CA PRO A 7 -19.97 15.06 -8.94
C PRO A 7 -18.67 14.85 -8.17
N PHE A 8 -18.73 14.29 -6.95
CA PHE A 8 -17.54 13.96 -6.17
C PHE A 8 -16.68 12.87 -6.83
N ALA A 9 -17.31 11.84 -7.41
CA ALA A 9 -16.62 10.79 -8.13
C ALA A 9 -15.89 11.33 -9.38
N PHE A 10 -16.50 12.26 -10.11
CA PHE A 10 -15.88 12.91 -11.27
C PHE A 10 -14.65 13.73 -10.87
N ILE A 11 -14.76 14.52 -9.79
CA ILE A 11 -13.62 15.29 -9.25
C ILE A 11 -12.49 14.35 -8.83
N PHE A 12 -12.80 13.28 -8.10
CA PHE A 12 -11.81 12.27 -7.71
C PHE A 12 -11.14 11.62 -8.92
N TYR A 13 -11.91 11.27 -9.94
CA TYR A 13 -11.39 10.72 -11.20
C TYR A 13 -10.42 11.69 -11.89
N LEU A 14 -10.78 12.97 -11.98
CA LEU A 14 -9.94 14.00 -12.58
C LEU A 14 -8.61 14.15 -11.83
N ILE A 15 -8.65 14.20 -10.48
CA ILE A 15 -7.46 14.27 -9.62
C ILE A 15 -6.55 13.06 -9.86
N GLN A 16 -7.11 11.85 -9.89
CA GLN A 16 -6.34 10.62 -10.15
C GLN A 16 -5.71 10.62 -11.54
N LYS A 17 -6.42 11.11 -12.57
CA LYS A 17 -5.92 11.21 -13.95
C LYS A 17 -4.78 12.21 -14.06
N ILE A 18 -4.92 13.40 -13.47
CA ILE A 18 -3.87 14.42 -13.41
C ILE A 18 -2.65 13.86 -12.69
N ARG A 19 -2.82 13.24 -11.52
CA ARG A 19 -1.70 12.63 -10.79
C ARG A 19 -0.97 11.60 -11.64
N LYS A 20 -1.70 10.67 -12.26
CA LYS A 20 -1.11 9.65 -13.16
C LYS A 20 -0.32 10.30 -14.30
N PHE A 21 -0.87 11.36 -14.91
CA PHE A 21 -0.19 12.10 -15.98
C PHE A 21 1.12 12.72 -15.49
N LEU A 22 1.12 13.42 -14.34
CA LEU A 22 2.33 14.03 -13.75
C LEU A 22 3.44 13.01 -13.47
N TYR A 23 3.09 11.80 -13.01
CA TYR A 23 4.06 10.72 -12.87
C TYR A 23 4.56 10.21 -14.23
N SER A 24 3.69 10.13 -15.25
CA SER A 24 4.06 9.68 -16.59
C SER A 24 5.11 10.58 -17.25
N ILE A 25 4.94 11.90 -17.13
CA ILE A 25 5.86 12.90 -17.67
C ILE A 25 7.07 13.18 -16.75
N LYS A 26 7.29 12.34 -15.73
CA LYS A 26 8.43 12.39 -14.80
C LYS A 26 8.57 13.70 -14.00
N ILE A 27 7.51 14.51 -13.89
CA ILE A 27 7.50 15.69 -13.00
C ILE A 27 7.59 15.26 -11.54
N CYS A 28 6.82 14.22 -11.16
CA CYS A 28 6.91 13.66 -9.81
C CYS A 28 8.10 12.71 -9.69
N LYS A 29 8.94 12.92 -8.66
CA LYS A 29 10.06 12.02 -8.34
C LYS A 29 9.54 10.61 -8.06
N ARG A 30 10.19 9.61 -8.66
CA ARG A 30 9.98 8.19 -8.36
C ARG A 30 11.15 7.70 -7.52
N TYR A 31 10.85 7.09 -6.39
CA TYR A 31 11.86 6.37 -5.62
C TYR A 31 12.03 4.98 -6.22
N ILE A 32 13.28 4.61 -6.50
CA ILE A 32 13.64 3.26 -6.96
C ILE A 32 14.38 2.60 -5.78
N PRO A 33 13.77 1.62 -5.12
CA PRO A 33 14.42 0.89 -4.05
C PRO A 33 15.67 0.16 -4.60
N PRO A 34 16.76 0.06 -3.82
CA PRO A 34 17.96 -0.69 -4.22
C PRO A 34 17.76 -2.22 -4.15
N ILE A 35 16.61 -2.68 -3.65
CA ILE A 35 16.24 -4.09 -3.49
C ILE A 35 15.04 -4.44 -4.36
N THR A 36 14.93 -5.72 -4.76
CA THR A 36 13.77 -6.23 -5.49
C THR A 36 12.51 -6.01 -4.65
N THR A 37 11.58 -5.23 -5.20
CA THR A 37 10.37 -4.79 -4.48
C THR A 37 9.13 -5.27 -5.24
N ILE A 38 8.28 -6.04 -4.55
CA ILE A 38 7.00 -6.51 -5.08
C ILE A 38 5.89 -5.69 -4.43
N ASN A 39 5.10 -4.98 -5.23
CA ASN A 39 3.96 -4.20 -4.76
C ASN A 39 2.67 -4.99 -4.93
N ILE A 40 2.10 -5.44 -3.82
CA ILE A 40 0.77 -6.06 -3.79
C ILE A 40 -0.24 -4.95 -3.49
N GLY A 41 -1.33 -4.86 -4.24
CA GLY A 41 -2.32 -3.79 -4.13
C GLY A 41 -3.65 -4.17 -4.76
N ASN A 42 -4.66 -3.31 -4.61
CA ASN A 42 -5.96 -3.46 -5.25
C ASN A 42 -6.47 -2.11 -5.80
N LEU A 43 -7.36 -2.19 -6.78
CA LEU A 43 -8.06 -1.04 -7.38
C LEU A 43 -9.29 -0.60 -6.58
N SER A 44 -9.88 -1.52 -5.80
CA SER A 44 -11.09 -1.27 -5.01
C SER A 44 -10.79 -1.14 -3.52
N PHE A 45 -11.60 -0.34 -2.83
CA PHE A 45 -11.61 -0.27 -1.37
C PHE A 45 -12.28 -1.52 -0.77
N GLY A 46 -11.86 -1.96 0.42
CA GLY A 46 -12.43 -3.11 1.14
C GLY A 46 -11.52 -4.34 1.24
N GLY A 47 -12.06 -5.43 1.82
CA GLY A 47 -11.37 -6.70 2.10
C GLY A 47 -11.12 -7.55 0.86
N ASN A 48 -10.26 -7.07 -0.05
CA ASN A 48 -10.01 -7.70 -1.35
C ASN A 48 -8.89 -8.75 -1.31
N GLY A 49 -8.75 -9.47 -0.18
CA GLY A 49 -7.77 -10.56 -0.04
C GLY A 49 -6.29 -10.13 -0.09
N LYS A 50 -5.99 -8.82 -0.03
CA LYS A 50 -4.62 -8.30 -0.11
C LYS A 50 -3.71 -8.91 0.95
N THR A 51 -4.14 -8.94 2.21
CA THR A 51 -3.33 -9.45 3.32
C THR A 51 -3.06 -10.96 3.20
N PRO A 52 -4.07 -11.83 2.97
CA PRO A 52 -3.81 -13.24 2.66
C PRO A 52 -2.86 -13.46 1.48
N HIS A 53 -3.02 -12.68 0.40
CA HIS A 53 -2.17 -12.80 -0.78
C HIS A 53 -0.72 -12.38 -0.49
N THR A 54 -0.52 -11.29 0.26
CA THR A 54 0.82 -10.87 0.72
C THR A 54 1.51 -11.95 1.55
N ILE A 55 0.80 -12.56 2.50
CA ILE A 55 1.34 -13.64 3.34
C ILE A 55 1.71 -14.84 2.47
N TYR A 56 0.85 -15.22 1.52
CA TYR A 56 1.12 -16.31 0.59
C TYR A 56 2.37 -16.06 -0.25
N THR A 57 2.50 -14.89 -0.88
CA THR A 57 3.69 -14.54 -1.67
C THR A 57 4.95 -14.52 -0.83
N ALA A 58 4.89 -13.98 0.39
CA ALA A 58 6.03 -13.97 1.31
C ALA A 58 6.47 -15.40 1.66
N ARG A 59 5.53 -16.29 1.99
CA ARG A 59 5.81 -17.70 2.27
C ARG A 59 6.42 -18.43 1.06
N LEU A 60 5.90 -18.18 -0.14
CA LEU A 60 6.46 -18.75 -1.37
C LEU A 60 7.93 -18.36 -1.54
N LEU A 61 8.28 -17.10 -1.34
CA LEU A 61 9.65 -16.60 -1.46
C LEU A 61 10.55 -17.14 -0.36
N LEU A 62 10.07 -17.21 0.88
CA LEU A 62 10.80 -17.83 2.00
C LEU A 62 11.13 -19.30 1.71
N ASN A 63 10.18 -20.06 1.16
CA ASN A 63 10.39 -21.45 0.77
C ASN A 63 11.43 -21.63 -0.36
N ASN A 64 11.69 -20.57 -1.13
CA ASN A 64 12.74 -20.53 -2.15
C ASN A 64 14.04 -19.91 -1.62
N ASN A 65 14.23 -19.88 -0.29
CA ASN A 65 15.42 -19.37 0.40
C ASN A 65 15.71 -17.86 0.17
N TYR A 66 14.71 -17.06 -0.17
CA TYR A 66 14.85 -15.60 -0.21
C TYR A 66 14.67 -14.99 1.20
N LYS A 67 15.45 -13.94 1.51
CA LYS A 67 15.17 -13.07 2.66
C LYS A 67 14.05 -12.11 2.29
N VAL A 68 12.96 -12.12 3.06
CA VAL A 68 11.76 -11.34 2.77
C VAL A 68 11.46 -10.41 3.94
N SER A 69 11.15 -9.14 3.62
CA SER A 69 10.60 -8.17 4.57
C SER A 69 9.30 -7.61 4.01
N ILE A 70 8.28 -7.47 4.86
CA ILE A 70 6.98 -6.93 4.46
C ILE A 70 6.91 -5.48 4.96
N LEU A 71 6.70 -4.54 4.03
CA LEU A 71 6.46 -3.15 4.37
C LEU A 71 4.96 -2.87 4.45
N LEU A 72 4.48 -2.52 5.65
CA LEU A 72 3.12 -2.10 5.89
C LEU A 72 3.02 -0.57 5.94
N ARG A 73 1.83 -0.03 5.65
CA ARG A 73 1.55 1.40 5.83
C ARG A 73 1.40 1.78 7.31
N GLY A 74 0.98 0.83 8.15
CA GLY A 74 0.58 1.06 9.54
C GLY A 74 -0.68 1.91 9.64
N TYR A 75 -1.78 1.43 9.05
CA TYR A 75 -3.04 2.17 9.04
C TYR A 75 -3.60 2.28 10.46
N LYS A 76 -4.14 3.45 10.82
CA LYS A 76 -4.70 3.77 12.16
C LYS A 76 -3.73 3.71 13.37
N ARG A 77 -2.42 3.51 13.17
CA ARG A 77 -1.45 3.61 14.28
C ARG A 77 -1.33 5.04 14.80
N LYS A 78 -1.00 5.20 16.08
CA LYS A 78 -0.79 6.53 16.71
C LYS A 78 0.60 7.10 16.47
N THR A 79 1.59 6.22 16.32
CA THR A 79 2.99 6.59 16.12
C THR A 79 3.24 7.17 14.72
N ARG A 80 4.38 7.83 14.53
CA ARG A 80 4.80 8.42 13.25
C ARG A 80 6.22 8.00 12.91
N GLY A 81 6.59 8.06 11.63
CA GLY A 81 7.91 7.66 11.16
C GLY A 81 8.06 6.15 10.95
N PHE A 82 9.25 5.69 10.59
CA PHE A 82 9.53 4.27 10.39
C PHE A 82 9.55 3.52 11.73
N ILE A 83 8.93 2.34 11.78
CA ILE A 83 8.93 1.45 12.93
C ILE A 83 9.12 0.03 12.42
N GLU A 84 10.04 -0.68 13.04
CA GLU A 84 10.19 -2.12 12.88
C GLU A 84 9.19 -2.83 13.79
N VAL A 85 8.45 -3.77 13.23
CA VAL A 85 7.43 -4.52 13.97
C VAL A 85 8.10 -5.73 14.61
N ASN A 86 8.11 -5.75 15.94
CA ASN A 86 8.64 -6.85 16.75
C ASN A 86 7.50 -7.52 17.54
N ASP A 87 7.80 -8.63 18.22
CA ASP A 87 6.79 -9.40 18.96
C ASP A 87 6.14 -8.61 20.12
N ASP A 88 6.83 -7.61 20.66
CA ASP A 88 6.33 -6.72 21.72
C ASP A 88 5.48 -5.54 21.20
N ALA A 89 5.35 -5.39 19.88
CA ALA A 89 4.72 -4.23 19.29
C ALA A 89 3.19 -4.28 19.44
N SER A 90 2.59 -3.24 20.04
CA SER A 90 1.14 -3.17 20.19
C SER A 90 0.45 -2.71 18.91
N VAL A 91 -0.80 -3.16 18.69
CA VAL A 91 -1.65 -2.72 17.55
C VAL A 91 -1.81 -1.19 17.51
N ILE A 92 -1.79 -0.53 18.67
CA ILE A 92 -1.88 0.94 18.76
C ILE A 92 -0.65 1.60 18.14
N ASP A 93 0.51 0.95 18.24
CA ASP A 93 1.80 1.46 17.81
C ASP A 93 2.11 1.12 16.35
N VAL A 94 1.68 -0.04 15.85
CA VAL A 94 1.99 -0.48 14.47
C VAL A 94 0.80 -0.41 13.52
N GLY A 95 -0.42 -0.29 14.05
CA GLY A 95 -1.65 -0.23 13.28
C GLY A 95 -2.31 -1.60 13.13
N ASP A 96 -3.49 -1.57 12.53
CA ASP A 96 -4.31 -2.75 12.21
C ASP A 96 -3.88 -3.37 10.87
#